data_AF-A0A916JQ75-F1
#
_entry.id   AF-A0A916JQ75-F1
#
_cell.length_a   1.000
_cell.length_b   1.000
_cell.length_c   1.000
_cell.angle_alpha   90.00
_cell.angle_beta   90.00
_cell.angle_gamma   90.00
#
_symmetry.space_group_name_H-M   'P 1'
#
loop_
_entity.id
_entity.type
_entity.pdbx_description
1 polymer ?
#
loop_
_entity_poly.entity_id
_entity_poly.type
_entity_poly.pdbx_seq_one_letter_code
_entity_poly.pdbx_strand_id
1 'polypeptide(L)'
;MDTFDEIIQKHMLSVKQMGILEGEIDISKEELKEISQDLGMTADDWEQVMKEADERLALAQSHMQHKSYRECLKTAQDALLLNPYILGARGLQAKSYLLLAINEEDDSYLDQAKSQAQITLDKEPKDKNALEVMATVSSKTRLSNMDKKKNPNKKLALILGVLIVALIGFVGIYFIAGSSAEEQSNSKLENVEKQLESAFEKQEALVPKVKALLSESDEDQKKRDELDYVLSELDDDLSLKDRYDLQVQLGGILSEIIYSKSMNTDSKTLDDLRVLLEGAENRIKTERKHYNDAITTNGLKTEKL
;
A
#
# COMPACT_ATOMS: atom_id res chain seq x y z
N MET A 1 10.96 11.30 -35.96
CA MET A 1 10.74 9.89 -35.64
C MET A 1 10.52 9.88 -34.16
N ASP A 2 9.38 9.38 -33.71
CA ASP A 2 9.04 9.40 -32.29
C ASP A 2 9.98 8.46 -31.53
N THR A 3 10.25 8.79 -30.27
CA THR A 3 11.02 7.94 -29.35
C THR A 3 10.17 6.79 -28.84
N PHE A 4 10.81 5.74 -28.32
CA PHE A 4 10.12 4.60 -27.71
C PHE A 4 9.18 5.04 -26.57
N ASP A 5 9.63 5.96 -25.71
CA ASP A 5 8.83 6.50 -24.62
C ASP A 5 7.59 7.25 -25.13
N GLU A 6 7.72 8.04 -26.20
CA GLU A 6 6.60 8.74 -26.82
C GLU A 6 5.57 7.75 -27.41
N ILE A 7 6.04 6.63 -27.98
CA ILE A 7 5.17 5.57 -28.52
C ILE A 7 4.42 4.86 -27.38
N ILE A 8 5.09 4.55 -26.26
CA ILE A 8 4.43 3.99 -25.06
C ILE A 8 3.36 4.94 -24.54
N GLN A 9 3.65 6.23 -24.44
CA GLN A 9 2.68 7.21 -23.94
C GLN A 9 1.45 7.30 -24.86
N LYS A 10 1.65 7.27 -26.18
CA LYS A 10 0.53 7.22 -27.15
C LYS A 10 -0.28 5.94 -27.00
N HIS A 11 0.38 4.80 -26.83
CA HIS A 11 -0.27 3.51 -26.57
C HIS A 11 -1.12 3.55 -25.30
N MET A 12 -0.55 3.92 -24.16
CA MET A 12 -1.27 4.01 -22.89
C MET A 12 -2.44 5.00 -22.97
N LEU A 13 -2.28 6.12 -23.67
CA LEU A 13 -3.37 7.08 -23.88
C LEU A 13 -4.50 6.49 -24.74
N SER A 14 -4.16 5.75 -25.79
CA SER A 14 -5.13 5.05 -26.65
C SER A 14 -5.92 4.02 -25.83
N VAL A 15 -5.22 3.17 -25.07
CA VAL A 15 -5.81 2.18 -24.16
C VAL A 15 -6.72 2.85 -23.12
N LYS A 16 -6.30 3.99 -22.57
CA LYS A 16 -7.12 4.77 -21.63
C LYS A 16 -8.39 5.31 -22.28
N GLN A 17 -8.31 5.81 -23.52
CA GLN A 17 -9.46 6.32 -24.26
C GLN A 17 -10.49 5.23 -24.60
N MET A 18 -10.06 3.97 -24.67
CA MET A 18 -10.95 2.81 -24.81
C MET A 18 -11.71 2.46 -23.53
N GLY A 19 -11.47 3.14 -22.40
CA GLY A 19 -12.18 2.91 -21.13
C GLY A 19 -11.77 1.64 -20.40
N ILE A 20 -10.55 1.15 -20.64
CA ILE A 20 -10.05 -0.15 -20.16
C ILE A 20 -9.96 -0.21 -18.63
N LEU A 21 -9.70 0.93 -17.98
CA LEU A 21 -9.63 1.04 -16.52
C LEU A 21 -11.02 1.05 -15.88
N GLU A 22 -12.05 1.44 -16.62
CA GLU A 22 -13.41 1.61 -16.12
C GLU A 22 -14.34 0.45 -16.51
N GLY A 23 -14.01 -0.29 -17.57
CA GLY A 23 -14.92 -1.25 -18.19
C GLY A 23 -14.25 -2.48 -18.80
N GLU A 24 -15.07 -3.26 -19.52
CA GLU A 24 -14.60 -4.43 -20.24
C GLU A 24 -13.78 -4.05 -21.48
N ILE A 25 -12.77 -4.87 -21.75
CA ILE A 25 -12.00 -4.82 -23.00
C ILE A 25 -12.84 -5.48 -24.08
N ASP A 26 -13.28 -4.70 -25.07
CA ASP A 26 -14.06 -5.15 -26.24
C ASP A 26 -13.21 -5.21 -27.52
N ILE A 27 -11.90 -5.27 -27.35
CA ILE A 27 -10.94 -5.53 -28.42
C ILE A 27 -10.21 -6.83 -28.10
N SER A 28 -9.55 -7.42 -29.10
CA SER A 28 -8.64 -8.55 -28.95
C SER A 28 -7.20 -8.07 -28.74
N LYS A 29 -6.32 -8.98 -28.30
CA LYS A 29 -4.90 -8.67 -28.09
C LYS A 29 -4.22 -8.35 -29.42
N GLU A 30 -4.64 -9.04 -30.48
CA GLU A 30 -4.17 -8.86 -31.84
C GLU A 30 -4.60 -7.49 -32.40
N GLU A 31 -5.86 -7.09 -32.21
CA GLU A 31 -6.33 -5.75 -32.61
C GLU A 31 -5.62 -4.65 -31.82
N LEU A 32 -5.38 -4.84 -30.52
CA LEU A 32 -4.59 -3.88 -29.74
C LEU A 32 -3.17 -3.73 -30.29
N LYS A 33 -2.54 -4.85 -30.66
CA LYS A 33 -1.21 -4.84 -31.27
C LYS A 33 -1.20 -4.10 -32.61
N GLU A 34 -2.20 -4.31 -33.45
CA GLU A 34 -2.36 -3.60 -34.73
C GLU A 34 -2.50 -2.09 -34.51
N ILE A 35 -3.34 -1.67 -33.56
CA ILE A 35 -3.48 -0.26 -33.18
C ILE A 35 -2.15 0.32 -32.71
N SER A 36 -1.39 -0.39 -31.89
CA SER A 36 -0.06 0.07 -31.45
C SER A 36 0.92 0.19 -32.62
N GLN A 37 0.86 -0.73 -33.59
CA GLN A 37 1.69 -0.67 -34.80
C GLN A 37 1.35 0.53 -35.69
N ASP A 38 0.06 0.88 -35.80
CA ASP A 38 -0.40 2.09 -36.48
C ASP A 38 0.08 3.38 -35.78
N LEU A 39 0.31 3.32 -34.47
CA LEU A 39 0.93 4.40 -33.68
C LEU A 39 2.45 4.47 -33.84
N GLY A 40 3.06 3.58 -34.63
CA GLY A 40 4.48 3.53 -34.91
C GLY A 40 5.27 2.54 -34.05
N MET A 41 4.60 1.69 -33.25
CA MET A 41 5.24 0.66 -32.44
C MET A 41 5.74 -0.49 -33.33
N THR A 42 7.02 -0.86 -33.23
CA THR A 42 7.53 -2.04 -33.91
C THR A 42 7.13 -3.34 -33.20
N ALA A 43 7.42 -4.49 -33.81
CA ALA A 43 7.18 -5.78 -33.16
C ALA A 43 8.04 -5.97 -31.89
N ASP A 44 9.29 -5.50 -31.92
CA ASP A 44 10.22 -5.57 -30.78
C ASP A 44 9.75 -4.62 -29.66
N ASP A 45 9.31 -3.41 -30.02
CA ASP A 45 8.73 -2.45 -29.08
C ASP A 45 7.51 -3.04 -28.35
N TRP A 46 6.64 -3.73 -29.09
CA TRP A 46 5.47 -4.40 -28.52
C TRP A 46 5.87 -5.46 -27.48
N GLU A 47 6.87 -6.30 -27.79
CA GLU A 47 7.39 -7.28 -26.83
C GLU A 47 7.96 -6.59 -25.58
N GLN A 48 8.66 -5.47 -25.76
CA GLN A 48 9.18 -4.68 -24.66
C GLN A 48 8.05 -4.07 -23.80
N VAL A 49 6.99 -3.54 -24.40
CA VAL A 49 5.81 -3.03 -23.68
C VAL A 49 5.13 -4.14 -22.87
N MET A 50 4.98 -5.34 -23.44
CA MET A 50 4.40 -6.48 -22.71
C MET A 50 5.26 -6.87 -21.50
N LYS A 51 6.59 -6.89 -21.67
CA LYS A 51 7.52 -7.15 -20.58
C LYS A 51 7.46 -6.07 -19.50
N GLU A 52 7.39 -4.80 -19.90
CA GLU A 52 7.25 -3.69 -18.94
C GLU A 52 5.96 -3.82 -18.14
N ALA A 53 4.85 -4.24 -18.76
CA ALA A 53 3.60 -4.50 -18.03
C ALA A 53 3.76 -5.56 -16.93
N ASP A 54 4.49 -6.64 -17.20
CA ASP A 54 4.81 -7.68 -16.20
C ASP A 54 5.68 -7.13 -15.06
N GLU A 55 6.67 -6.29 -15.38
CA GLU A 55 7.52 -5.62 -14.40
C GLU A 55 6.71 -4.66 -13.52
N ARG A 56 5.76 -3.90 -14.10
CA ARG A 56 4.82 -3.04 -13.37
C ARG A 56 3.91 -3.84 -12.46
N LEU A 57 3.37 -4.98 -12.92
CA LEU A 57 2.55 -5.83 -12.06
C LEU A 57 3.35 -6.38 -10.87
N ALA A 58 4.59 -6.83 -11.08
CA ALA A 58 5.45 -7.27 -10.00
C ALA A 58 5.72 -6.14 -8.98
N LEU A 59 5.94 -4.91 -9.47
CA LEU A 59 6.11 -3.73 -8.62
C LEU A 59 4.82 -3.40 -7.84
N ALA A 60 3.65 -3.47 -8.48
CA ALA A 60 2.36 -3.27 -7.80
C ALA A 60 2.16 -4.30 -6.68
N GLN A 61 2.51 -5.57 -6.91
CA GLN A 61 2.48 -6.61 -5.88
C GLN A 61 3.42 -6.30 -4.72
N SER A 62 4.61 -5.75 -4.99
CA SER A 62 5.53 -5.26 -3.95
C SER A 62 4.88 -4.14 -3.13
N HIS A 63 4.29 -3.13 -3.77
CA HIS A 63 3.56 -2.06 -3.07
C HIS A 63 2.43 -2.61 -2.18
N MET A 64 1.69 -3.63 -2.66
CA MET A 64 0.66 -4.29 -1.87
C MET A 64 1.24 -4.95 -0.60
N GLN A 65 2.37 -5.65 -0.71
CA GLN A 65 3.05 -6.29 0.44
C GLN A 65 3.52 -5.25 1.47
N HIS A 66 3.93 -4.08 0.99
CA HIS A 66 4.37 -2.95 1.83
C HIS A 66 3.23 -2.03 2.29
N LYS A 67 1.97 -2.40 2.02
CA LYS A 67 0.77 -1.62 2.39
C LYS A 67 0.70 -0.22 1.76
N SER A 68 1.46 0.03 0.69
CA SER A 68 1.42 1.27 -0.09
C SER A 68 0.27 1.21 -1.10
N TYR A 69 -0.98 1.22 -0.62
CA TYR A 69 -2.15 0.91 -1.46
C TYR A 69 -2.41 1.92 -2.58
N ARG A 70 -2.06 3.20 -2.42
CA ARG A 70 -2.17 4.22 -3.48
C ARG A 70 -1.20 3.95 -4.62
N GLU A 71 0.05 3.65 -4.30
CA GLU A 71 1.06 3.32 -5.31
C GLU A 71 0.74 1.97 -5.96
N CYS A 72 0.32 0.97 -5.18
CA CYS A 72 -0.16 -0.30 -5.72
C CYS A 72 -1.30 -0.08 -6.74
N LEU A 73 -2.29 0.76 -6.41
CA LEU A 73 -3.39 1.09 -7.31
C LEU A 73 -2.88 1.71 -8.60
N LYS A 74 -2.02 2.74 -8.50
CA LYS A 74 -1.47 3.45 -9.65
C LYS A 74 -0.63 2.53 -10.55
N THR A 75 0.30 1.77 -9.96
CA THR A 75 1.16 0.86 -10.73
C THR A 75 0.38 -0.29 -11.36
N ALA A 76 -0.67 -0.80 -10.69
CA ALA A 76 -1.56 -1.79 -11.30
C ALA A 76 -2.34 -1.22 -12.49
N GLN A 77 -2.77 0.06 -12.42
CA GLN A 77 -3.37 0.76 -13.55
C GLN A 77 -2.38 0.96 -14.69
N ASP A 78 -1.14 1.34 -14.40
CA ASP A 78 -0.09 1.46 -15.41
C ASP A 78 0.15 0.12 -16.12
N ALA A 79 0.20 -1.00 -15.37
CA ALA A 79 0.31 -2.33 -15.96
C ALA A 79 -0.86 -2.65 -16.90
N LEU A 80 -2.09 -2.29 -16.54
CA LEU A 80 -3.29 -2.47 -17.37
C LEU A 80 -3.30 -1.55 -18.59
N LEU A 81 -2.75 -0.34 -18.49
CA LEU A 81 -2.64 0.59 -19.61
C LEU A 81 -1.58 0.14 -20.63
N LEU A 82 -0.54 -0.55 -20.16
CA LEU A 82 0.46 -1.17 -21.04
C LEU A 82 -0.08 -2.46 -21.67
N ASN A 83 -0.67 -3.34 -20.84
CA ASN A 83 -1.24 -4.61 -21.28
C ASN A 83 -2.60 -4.85 -20.58
N PRO A 84 -3.73 -4.55 -21.24
CA PRO A 84 -5.07 -4.78 -20.70
C PRO A 84 -5.35 -6.24 -20.34
N TYR A 85 -4.64 -7.19 -20.96
CA TYR A 85 -4.85 -8.63 -20.80
C TYR A 85 -3.94 -9.25 -19.73
N ILE A 86 -3.15 -8.45 -19.02
CA ILE A 86 -2.29 -8.95 -17.95
C ILE A 86 -3.14 -9.48 -16.79
N LEU A 87 -2.95 -10.76 -16.49
CA LEU A 87 -3.75 -11.45 -15.47
C LEU A 87 -3.42 -10.94 -14.06
N GLY A 88 -4.44 -10.84 -13.22
CA GLY A 88 -4.29 -10.47 -11.82
C GLY A 88 -4.07 -8.98 -11.53
N ALA A 89 -3.68 -8.14 -12.50
CA ALA A 89 -3.52 -6.70 -12.27
C ALA A 89 -4.86 -6.03 -11.90
N ARG A 90 -5.95 -6.39 -12.58
CA ARG A 90 -7.29 -5.84 -12.29
C ARG A 90 -7.82 -6.32 -10.94
N GLY A 91 -7.58 -7.58 -10.59
CA GLY A 91 -7.86 -8.10 -9.24
C GLY A 91 -7.08 -7.34 -8.16
N LEU A 92 -5.81 -7.06 -8.41
CA LEU A 92 -4.95 -6.27 -7.51
C LEU A 92 -5.43 -4.81 -7.39
N GLN A 93 -5.86 -4.20 -8.50
CA GLN A 93 -6.49 -2.87 -8.53
C GLN A 93 -7.75 -2.85 -7.65
N ALA A 94 -8.65 -3.82 -7.81
CA ALA A 94 -9.87 -3.95 -7.02
C ALA A 94 -9.57 -4.08 -5.52
N LYS A 95 -8.57 -4.90 -5.17
CA LYS A 95 -8.12 -5.07 -3.77
C LYS A 95 -7.50 -3.80 -3.21
N SER A 96 -6.75 -3.06 -4.02
CA SER A 96 -6.17 -1.77 -3.62
C SER A 96 -7.26 -0.77 -3.26
N TYR A 97 -8.32 -0.66 -4.07
CA TYR A 97 -9.48 0.17 -3.74
C TYR A 97 -10.14 -0.22 -2.43
N LEU A 98 -10.36 -1.53 -2.19
CA LEU A 98 -10.93 -2.00 -0.93
C LEU A 98 -10.07 -1.58 0.27
N LEU A 99 -8.75 -1.76 0.17
CA LEU A 99 -7.82 -1.44 1.25
C LEU A 99 -7.69 0.06 1.47
N LEU A 100 -7.79 0.88 0.42
CA LEU A 100 -7.92 2.34 0.54
C LEU A 100 -9.22 2.73 1.24
N ALA A 101 -10.35 2.12 0.88
CA ALA A 101 -11.63 2.37 1.54
C ALA A 101 -11.57 2.10 3.05
N ILE A 102 -10.86 1.04 3.44
CA ILE A 102 -10.67 0.66 4.83
C ILE A 102 -9.69 1.61 5.55
N ASN A 103 -8.53 1.86 4.95
CA ASN A 103 -7.43 2.60 5.60
C ASN A 103 -7.71 4.11 5.68
N GLU A 104 -8.47 4.65 4.73
CA GLU A 104 -8.78 6.07 4.65
C GLU A 104 -10.19 6.40 5.14
N GLU A 105 -10.96 5.38 5.52
CA GLU A 105 -12.37 5.49 5.92
C GLU A 105 -13.24 6.19 4.85
N ASP A 106 -12.90 6.03 3.58
CA ASP A 106 -13.59 6.62 2.44
C ASP A 106 -14.36 5.55 1.66
N ASP A 107 -15.67 5.48 1.91
CA ASP A 107 -16.56 4.52 1.27
C ASP A 107 -16.69 4.73 -0.26
N SER A 108 -16.24 5.87 -0.82
CA SER A 108 -16.26 6.10 -2.28
C SER A 108 -15.43 5.07 -3.05
N TYR A 109 -14.37 4.53 -2.43
CA TYR A 109 -13.55 3.48 -3.02
C TYR A 109 -14.24 2.10 -3.03
N LEU A 110 -15.29 1.87 -2.24
CA LEU A 110 -15.97 0.57 -2.21
C LEU A 110 -16.71 0.26 -3.51
N ASP A 111 -17.36 1.28 -4.09
CA ASP A 111 -18.07 1.12 -5.36
C ASP A 111 -17.07 0.82 -6.48
N GLN A 112 -15.90 1.46 -6.46
CA GLN A 112 -14.80 1.18 -7.37
C GLN A 112 -14.25 -0.24 -7.18
N ALA A 113 -13.98 -0.63 -5.92
CA ALA A 113 -13.50 -1.98 -5.60
C ALA A 113 -14.46 -3.05 -6.13
N LYS A 114 -15.76 -2.89 -5.87
CA LYS A 114 -16.80 -3.81 -6.32
C LYS A 114 -16.90 -3.87 -7.84
N SER A 115 -16.93 -2.71 -8.50
CA SER A 115 -17.02 -2.64 -9.96
C SER A 115 -15.85 -3.37 -10.61
N GLN A 116 -14.62 -3.06 -10.19
CA GLN A 116 -13.41 -3.68 -10.73
C GLN A 116 -13.34 -5.19 -10.43
N ALA A 117 -13.74 -5.61 -9.23
CA ALA A 117 -13.79 -7.03 -8.90
C ALA A 117 -14.81 -7.79 -9.77
N GLN A 118 -15.97 -7.20 -10.05
CA GLN A 118 -16.96 -7.81 -10.92
C GLN A 118 -16.43 -7.99 -12.35
N ILE A 119 -15.87 -6.92 -12.93
CA ILE A 119 -15.28 -6.99 -14.28
C ILE A 119 -14.13 -8.00 -14.33
N THR A 120 -13.35 -8.10 -13.26
CA THR A 120 -12.27 -9.09 -13.16
C THR A 120 -12.83 -10.51 -13.18
N LEU A 121 -13.88 -10.81 -12.40
CA LEU A 121 -14.43 -12.17 -12.30
C LEU A 121 -15.15 -12.63 -13.56
N ASP A 122 -15.67 -11.71 -14.37
CA ASP A 122 -16.27 -12.04 -15.65
C ASP A 122 -15.24 -12.61 -16.63
N LYS A 123 -13.96 -12.20 -16.52
CA LYS A 123 -12.84 -12.68 -17.36
C LYS A 123 -11.94 -13.71 -16.67
N GLU A 124 -11.73 -13.55 -15.37
CA GLU A 124 -10.88 -14.36 -14.50
C GLU A 124 -11.70 -14.88 -13.30
N PRO A 125 -12.60 -15.87 -13.47
CA PRO A 125 -13.53 -16.32 -12.41
C PRO A 125 -12.86 -16.89 -11.15
N LYS A 126 -11.54 -17.12 -11.21
CA LYS A 126 -10.73 -17.68 -10.13
C LYS A 126 -9.73 -16.67 -9.56
N ASP A 127 -9.80 -15.39 -9.96
CA ASP A 127 -8.94 -14.35 -9.39
C ASP A 127 -9.20 -14.22 -7.89
N LYS A 128 -8.17 -14.48 -7.09
CA LYS A 128 -8.29 -14.53 -5.62
C LYS A 128 -8.60 -13.15 -5.04
N ASN A 129 -8.00 -12.10 -5.59
CA ASN A 129 -8.15 -10.74 -5.08
C ASN A 129 -9.58 -10.25 -5.33
N ALA A 130 -10.13 -10.47 -6.52
CA ALA A 130 -11.49 -10.09 -6.88
C ALA A 130 -12.54 -10.88 -6.07
N LEU A 131 -12.34 -12.19 -5.86
CA LEU A 131 -13.21 -12.99 -4.98
C LEU A 131 -13.22 -12.47 -3.54
N GLU A 132 -12.05 -12.13 -2.99
CA GLU A 132 -11.90 -11.57 -1.65
C GLU A 132 -12.63 -10.22 -1.54
N VAL A 133 -12.48 -9.35 -2.54
CA VAL A 133 -13.17 -8.06 -2.60
C VAL A 133 -14.68 -8.25 -2.63
N MET A 134 -15.21 -9.10 -3.51
CA MET A 134 -16.65 -9.35 -3.61
C MET A 134 -17.24 -9.91 -2.33
N ALA A 135 -16.53 -10.83 -1.66
CA ALA A 135 -16.94 -11.37 -0.36
C ALA A 135 -16.99 -10.26 0.71
N THR A 136 -15.95 -9.43 0.76
CA THR A 136 -15.82 -8.36 1.76
C THR A 136 -16.87 -7.27 1.56
N VAL A 137 -17.00 -6.73 0.34
CA VAL A 137 -17.98 -5.67 0.05
C VAL A 137 -19.41 -6.18 0.29
N SER A 138 -19.73 -7.40 -0.14
CA SER A 138 -21.06 -7.98 0.06
C SER A 138 -21.41 -8.15 1.54
N SER A 139 -20.43 -8.52 2.39
CA SER A 139 -20.64 -8.59 3.84
C SER A 139 -20.89 -7.20 4.45
N LYS A 140 -20.12 -6.18 4.04
CA LYS A 140 -20.28 -4.79 4.52
C LYS A 140 -21.66 -4.22 4.16
N THR A 141 -22.13 -4.43 2.93
CA THR A 141 -23.47 -3.98 2.50
C THR A 141 -24.59 -4.70 3.26
N ARG A 142 -24.44 -6.00 3.55
CA ARG A 142 -25.44 -6.76 4.33
C ARG A 142 -25.53 -6.27 5.77
N LEU A 143 -24.38 -6.00 6.40
CA LEU A 143 -24.32 -5.46 7.76
C LEU A 143 -24.95 -4.05 7.82
N SER A 144 -24.59 -3.17 6.87
CA SER A 144 -25.17 -1.82 6.76
C SER A 144 -26.70 -1.83 6.54
N ASN A 145 -27.23 -2.78 5.77
CA ASN A 145 -28.67 -2.92 5.56
C ASN A 145 -29.41 -3.53 6.76
N MET A 146 -28.73 -4.33 7.59
CA MET A 146 -29.26 -4.79 8.87
C MET A 146 -29.32 -3.66 9.91
N ASP A 147 -28.42 -2.67 9.84
CA ASP A 147 -28.41 -1.48 10.71
C ASP A 147 -29.61 -0.55 10.49
N LYS A 148 -30.29 -0.62 9.33
CA LYS A 148 -31.50 0.18 9.05
C LYS A 148 -32.77 -0.33 9.73
N LYS A 149 -32.73 -1.47 10.42
CA LYS A 149 -33.87 -2.03 11.17
C LYS A 149 -33.65 -1.91 12.70
N LYS A 150 -33.94 -0.72 13.23
CA LYS A 150 -34.19 -0.34 14.64
C LYS A 150 -33.35 -1.06 15.73
N ASN A 151 -32.29 -0.40 16.22
CA ASN A 151 -32.15 0.04 17.62
C ASN A 151 -30.81 0.80 17.83
N PRO A 152 -30.77 1.90 18.60
CA PRO A 152 -29.67 2.88 18.57
C PRO A 152 -28.42 2.53 19.40
N ASN A 153 -28.32 1.31 19.94
CA ASN A 153 -27.21 0.93 20.82
C ASN A 153 -26.44 -0.24 20.21
N LYS A 154 -25.46 0.01 19.31
CA LYS A 154 -24.36 -0.95 18.97
C LYS A 154 -23.38 -0.39 17.90
N LYS A 155 -22.45 0.47 18.32
CA LYS A 155 -21.15 0.65 17.62
C LYS A 155 -20.24 -0.62 17.69
N LEU A 156 -20.74 -1.71 18.27
CA LEU A 156 -20.02 -2.96 18.54
C LEU A 156 -20.11 -3.99 17.40
N ALA A 157 -21.12 -3.90 16.52
CA ALA A 157 -21.37 -4.93 15.48
C ALA A 157 -20.56 -4.68 14.19
N LEU A 158 -20.26 -3.42 13.89
CA LEU A 158 -19.51 -3.00 12.69
C LEU A 158 -18.01 -3.31 12.81
N ILE A 159 -17.49 -3.36 14.05
CA ILE A 159 -16.10 -3.73 14.36
C ILE A 159 -15.88 -5.25 14.29
N LEU A 160 -16.90 -6.07 14.57
CA LEU A 160 -16.78 -7.53 14.63
C LEU A 160 -16.69 -8.21 13.24
N GLY A 161 -17.26 -7.60 12.20
CA GLY A 161 -17.26 -8.17 10.84
C GLY A 161 -15.94 -8.01 10.08
N VAL A 162 -15.24 -6.88 10.30
CA VAL A 162 -13.94 -6.59 9.68
C VAL A 162 -12.80 -7.35 10.37
N LEU A 163 -12.94 -7.61 11.68
CA LEU A 163 -11.99 -8.39 12.49
C LEU A 163 -11.87 -9.85 12.04
N ILE A 164 -12.92 -10.47 11.49
CA ILE A 164 -12.92 -11.89 11.08
C ILE A 164 -12.14 -12.11 9.77
N VAL A 165 -12.12 -11.13 8.86
CA VAL A 165 -11.36 -11.22 7.60
C VAL A 165 -9.88 -10.93 7.83
N ALA A 166 -9.54 -10.04 8.78
CA ALA A 166 -8.17 -9.86 9.25
C ALA A 166 -7.64 -11.07 10.05
N LEU A 167 -8.52 -11.81 10.76
CA LEU A 167 -8.14 -12.98 11.57
C LEU A 167 -7.74 -14.23 10.75
N ILE A 168 -8.22 -14.38 9.51
CA ILE A 168 -7.88 -15.55 8.67
C ILE A 168 -6.41 -15.48 8.20
N GLY A 169 -5.79 -14.30 8.22
CA GLY A 169 -4.34 -14.14 8.07
C GLY A 169 -3.51 -14.47 9.32
N PHE A 170 -4.15 -14.77 10.47
CA PHE A 170 -3.49 -14.84 11.77
C PHE A 170 -3.97 -15.99 12.68
N VAL A 171 -4.47 -17.10 12.11
CA VAL A 171 -4.82 -18.28 12.90
C VAL A 171 -3.55 -18.88 13.52
N GLY A 172 -3.30 -18.49 14.76
CA GLY A 172 -2.25 -19.04 15.59
C GLY A 172 -2.03 -18.16 16.80
N ILE A 173 -2.80 -18.43 17.85
CA ILE A 173 -2.48 -18.22 19.27
C ILE A 173 -3.34 -17.16 20.01
N TYR A 174 -4.20 -17.75 20.87
CA TYR A 174 -4.95 -17.25 22.03
C TYR A 174 -6.35 -16.62 21.91
N PHE A 175 -7.18 -17.12 22.82
CA PHE A 175 -8.63 -17.17 22.87
C PHE A 175 -9.08 -16.37 24.12
N ILE A 176 -10.11 -15.54 23.97
CA ILE A 176 -11.19 -15.14 24.91
C ILE A 176 -10.86 -14.79 26.39
N ALA A 177 -11.20 -13.55 26.79
CA ALA A 177 -11.95 -13.27 28.03
C ALA A 177 -12.62 -11.88 27.95
N GLY A 178 -13.89 -11.79 28.38
CA GLY A 178 -14.69 -10.57 28.32
C GLY A 178 -14.26 -9.53 29.36
N SER A 179 -14.22 -8.27 28.94
CA SER A 179 -13.77 -7.17 29.79
C SER A 179 -14.57 -5.89 29.53
N SER A 180 -14.72 -5.13 30.61
CA SER A 180 -15.57 -3.94 30.73
C SER A 180 -15.09 -2.78 29.84
N ALA A 181 -15.94 -1.76 29.64
CA ALA A 181 -15.70 -0.63 28.72
C ALA A 181 -14.40 0.17 28.98
N GLU A 182 -13.78 0.02 30.15
CA GLU A 182 -12.52 0.65 30.54
C GLU A 182 -11.29 -0.18 30.11
N GLU A 183 -11.37 -1.51 30.15
CA GLU A 183 -10.35 -2.44 29.61
C GLU A 183 -10.28 -2.40 28.07
N GLN A 184 -11.42 -2.15 27.41
CA GLN A 184 -11.46 -2.02 25.95
C GLN A 184 -10.73 -0.76 25.45
N SER A 185 -10.64 0.29 26.27
CA SER A 185 -9.94 1.55 25.92
C SER A 185 -8.42 1.38 25.94
N ASN A 186 -7.87 0.81 27.03
CA ASN A 186 -6.44 0.55 27.16
C ASN A 186 -5.95 -0.48 26.13
N SER A 187 -6.74 -1.52 25.84
CA SER A 187 -6.40 -2.52 24.81
C SER A 187 -6.30 -1.92 23.39
N LYS A 188 -7.06 -0.85 23.09
CA LYS A 188 -6.99 -0.20 21.77
C LYS A 188 -5.76 0.69 21.66
N LEU A 189 -5.42 1.43 22.72
CA LEU A 189 -4.21 2.23 22.75
C LEU A 189 -2.99 1.31 22.60
N GLU A 190 -2.91 0.26 23.43
CA GLU A 190 -1.82 -0.72 23.39
C GLU A 190 -1.67 -1.38 22.00
N ASN A 191 -2.78 -1.68 21.32
CA ASN A 191 -2.75 -2.24 19.97
C ASN A 191 -2.26 -1.26 18.90
N VAL A 192 -2.50 0.04 19.06
CA VAL A 192 -2.00 1.06 18.14
C VAL A 192 -0.53 1.36 18.45
N GLU A 193 -0.14 1.39 19.72
CA GLU A 193 1.27 1.51 20.16
C GLU A 193 2.12 0.39 19.55
N LYS A 194 1.70 -0.87 19.68
CA LYS A 194 2.38 -2.01 19.05
C LYS A 194 2.46 -1.93 17.52
N GLN A 195 1.44 -1.35 16.88
CA GLN A 195 1.45 -1.17 15.43
C GLN A 195 2.40 -0.06 14.99
N LEU A 196 2.54 0.98 15.81
CA LEU A 196 3.49 2.06 15.61
C LEU A 196 4.92 1.57 15.85
N GLU A 197 5.16 0.81 16.92
CA GLU A 197 6.44 0.13 17.19
C GLU A 197 6.86 -0.80 16.06
N SER A 198 5.94 -1.62 15.55
CA SER A 198 6.22 -2.48 14.39
C SER A 198 6.55 -1.68 13.12
N ALA A 199 6.08 -0.44 13.01
CA ALA A 199 6.44 0.45 11.90
C ALA A 199 7.86 1.02 12.10
N PHE A 200 8.22 1.38 13.34
CA PHE A 200 9.58 1.78 13.71
C PHE A 200 10.59 0.68 13.44
N GLU A 201 10.34 -0.55 13.88
CA GLU A 201 11.22 -1.70 13.64
C GLU A 201 11.50 -1.91 12.14
N LYS A 202 10.50 -1.70 11.28
CA LYS A 202 10.66 -1.83 9.82
C LYS A 202 11.54 -0.73 9.23
N GLN A 203 11.44 0.49 9.76
CA GLN A 203 12.30 1.60 9.36
C GLN A 203 13.74 1.36 9.81
N GLU A 204 13.93 0.92 11.05
CA GLU A 204 15.23 0.54 11.62
C GLU A 204 15.88 -0.61 10.82
N ALA A 205 15.08 -1.58 10.35
CA ALA A 205 15.56 -2.69 9.53
C ALA A 205 16.12 -2.27 8.16
N LEU A 206 15.87 -1.04 7.70
CA LEU A 206 16.47 -0.49 6.48
C LEU A 206 17.90 0.01 6.71
N VAL A 207 18.26 0.35 7.95
CA VAL A 207 19.54 0.98 8.27
C VAL A 207 20.75 0.18 7.80
N PRO A 208 20.84 -1.15 7.99
CA PRO A 208 21.98 -1.93 7.52
C PRO A 208 22.14 -1.87 5.98
N LYS A 209 21.02 -1.86 5.25
CA LYS A 209 21.03 -1.79 3.78
C LYS A 209 21.43 -0.42 3.30
N VAL A 210 20.95 0.64 3.95
CA VAL A 210 21.32 2.02 3.61
C VAL A 210 22.79 2.30 3.95
N LYS A 211 23.30 1.80 5.09
CA LYS A 211 24.73 1.87 5.43
C LYS A 211 25.63 1.15 4.43
N ALA A 212 25.15 0.10 3.77
CA ALA A 212 25.92 -0.61 2.75
C ALA A 212 26.11 0.22 1.46
N LEU A 213 25.31 1.27 1.24
CA LEU A 213 25.42 2.18 0.10
C LEU A 213 26.46 3.29 0.28
N LEU A 214 26.86 3.53 1.52
CA LEU A 214 27.81 4.58 1.87
C LEU A 214 29.24 4.10 1.56
N SER A 215 30.10 4.99 1.07
CA SER A 215 31.52 4.74 0.82
C SER A 215 32.37 5.19 2.03
N GLU A 216 33.70 5.17 1.89
CA GLU A 216 34.65 5.69 2.89
C GLU A 216 34.95 7.19 2.71
N SER A 217 34.13 7.92 1.94
CA SER A 217 34.30 9.37 1.78
C SER A 217 33.95 10.12 3.07
N ASP A 218 34.57 11.29 3.30
CA ASP A 218 34.30 12.13 4.47
C ASP A 218 32.81 12.53 4.59
N GLU A 219 32.11 12.68 3.47
CA GLU A 219 30.67 12.98 3.46
C GLU A 219 29.84 11.78 3.89
N ASP A 220 30.16 10.59 3.36
CA ASP A 220 29.44 9.36 3.71
C ASP A 220 29.72 8.93 5.15
N GLN A 221 30.93 9.18 5.66
CA GLN A 221 31.28 8.91 7.05
C GLN A 221 30.43 9.75 8.01
N LYS A 222 30.20 11.04 7.72
CA LYS A 222 29.30 11.88 8.53
C LYS A 222 27.89 11.31 8.57
N LYS A 223 27.36 10.85 7.44
CA LYS A 223 26.02 10.22 7.38
C LYS A 223 25.96 8.89 8.15
N ARG A 224 27.06 8.13 8.20
CA ARG A 224 27.18 6.95 9.07
C ARG A 224 27.13 7.36 10.54
N ASP A 225 27.91 8.36 10.93
CA ASP A 225 27.98 8.85 12.30
C ASP A 225 26.62 9.40 12.77
N GLU A 226 25.88 10.10 11.91
CA GLU A 226 24.52 10.57 12.17
C GLU A 226 23.53 9.41 12.36
N LEU A 227 23.59 8.37 11.52
CA LEU A 227 22.79 7.16 11.70
C LEU A 227 23.14 6.44 13.01
N ASP A 228 24.43 6.31 13.33
CA ASP A 228 24.90 5.68 14.57
C ASP A 228 24.47 6.47 15.80
N TYR A 229 24.50 7.80 15.74
CA TYR A 229 24.00 8.66 16.80
C TYR A 229 22.50 8.43 17.06
N VAL A 230 21.65 8.54 16.03
CA VAL A 230 20.20 8.35 16.20
C VAL A 230 19.89 6.93 16.68
N LEU A 231 20.59 5.91 16.18
CA LEU A 231 20.44 4.54 16.65
C LEU A 231 20.89 4.34 18.10
N SER A 232 21.94 5.05 18.55
CA SER A 232 22.41 4.96 19.93
C SER A 232 21.45 5.62 20.94
N GLU A 233 20.66 6.58 20.47
CA GLU A 233 19.63 7.24 21.27
C GLU A 233 18.32 6.45 21.28
N LEU A 234 18.10 5.52 20.32
CA LEU A 234 16.95 4.62 20.29
C LEU A 234 17.09 3.51 21.34
N ASP A 235 16.77 3.85 22.59
CA ASP A 235 16.67 2.92 23.72
C ASP A 235 15.25 2.33 23.86
N ASP A 236 15.16 1.11 24.39
CA ASP A 236 13.90 0.39 24.62
C ASP A 236 13.05 1.05 25.72
N ASP A 237 13.67 1.82 26.62
CA ASP A 237 13.01 2.50 27.74
C ASP A 237 12.49 3.91 27.39
N LEU A 238 12.61 4.35 26.14
CA LEU A 238 12.12 5.67 25.71
C LEU A 238 10.60 5.79 25.80
N SER A 239 10.13 7.01 26.07
CA SER A 239 8.72 7.30 25.86
C SER A 239 8.38 7.15 24.38
N LEU A 240 7.15 6.72 24.08
CA LEU A 240 6.70 6.55 22.69
C LEU A 240 6.86 7.83 21.86
N LYS A 241 6.75 9.00 22.51
CA LYS A 241 6.93 10.30 21.88
C LYS A 241 8.38 10.58 21.51
N ASP A 242 9.29 10.38 22.45
CA ASP A 242 10.72 10.56 22.19
C ASP A 242 11.20 9.56 21.13
N ARG A 243 10.70 8.31 21.19
CA ARG A 243 10.95 7.30 20.16
C ARG A 243 10.40 7.74 18.80
N TYR A 244 9.18 8.26 18.72
CA TYR A 244 8.62 8.81 17.48
C TYR A 244 9.47 9.95 16.91
N ASP A 245 9.91 10.89 17.74
CA ASP A 245 10.73 12.04 17.30
C ASP A 245 12.10 11.59 16.76
N LEU A 246 12.71 10.57 17.37
CA LEU A 246 13.93 9.94 16.85
C LEU A 246 13.69 9.19 15.55
N GLN A 247 12.52 8.55 15.37
CA GLN A 247 12.17 7.85 14.14
C GLN A 247 11.89 8.81 12.97
N VAL A 248 11.35 10.00 13.24
CA VAL A 248 11.24 11.08 12.25
C VAL A 248 12.63 11.53 11.80
N GLN A 249 13.57 11.70 12.74
CA GLN A 249 14.96 12.04 12.42
C GLN A 249 15.64 10.92 11.61
N LEU A 250 15.46 9.66 12.02
CA LEU A 250 15.97 8.49 11.30
C LEU A 250 15.46 8.46 9.85
N GLY A 251 14.16 8.73 9.64
CA GLY A 251 13.54 8.77 8.30
C GLY A 251 14.14 9.84 7.41
N GLY A 252 14.35 11.05 7.97
CA GLY A 252 15.03 12.13 7.27
C GLY A 252 16.43 11.73 6.80
N ILE A 253 17.25 11.14 7.68
CA ILE A 253 18.62 10.72 7.35
C ILE A 253 18.62 9.60 6.29
N LEU A 254 17.76 8.59 6.46
CA LEU A 254 17.64 7.49 5.49
C LEU A 254 17.21 8.00 4.11
N SER A 255 16.24 8.92 4.08
CA SER A 255 15.75 9.56 2.86
C SER A 255 16.87 10.32 2.16
N GLU A 256 17.61 11.16 2.89
CA GLU A 256 18.72 11.93 2.34
C GLU A 256 19.80 11.03 1.71
N ILE A 257 20.18 9.94 2.39
CA ILE A 257 21.18 8.99 1.87
C ILE A 257 20.66 8.33 0.59
N ILE A 258 19.43 7.80 0.62
CA ILE A 258 18.86 7.08 -0.52
C ILE A 258 18.73 8.02 -1.73
N TYR A 259 18.22 9.25 -1.56
CA TYR A 259 18.09 10.21 -2.65
C TYR A 259 19.45 10.71 -3.15
N SER A 260 20.42 11.01 -2.27
CA SER A 260 21.75 11.47 -2.72
C SER A 260 22.52 10.39 -3.50
N LYS A 261 22.35 9.10 -3.15
CA LYS A 261 22.97 7.99 -3.89
C LYS A 261 22.27 7.69 -5.22
N SER A 262 20.95 7.80 -5.25
CA SER A 262 20.17 7.60 -6.48
C SER A 262 20.46 8.60 -7.59
N MET A 263 20.92 9.81 -7.27
CA MET A 263 21.33 10.79 -8.30
C MET A 263 22.62 10.39 -9.03
N ASN A 264 23.42 9.49 -8.44
CA ASN A 264 24.74 9.11 -8.94
C ASN A 264 24.79 7.67 -9.47
N THR A 265 23.72 6.89 -9.30
CA THR A 265 23.66 5.48 -9.70
C THR A 265 22.20 5.05 -9.87
N ASP A 266 21.80 4.71 -11.10
CA ASP A 266 20.53 4.02 -11.33
C ASP A 266 20.70 2.56 -10.91
N SER A 267 20.06 2.18 -9.80
CA SER A 267 20.01 0.79 -9.38
C SER A 267 18.64 0.43 -8.82
N LYS A 268 18.12 -0.71 -9.25
CA LYS A 268 16.87 -1.30 -8.73
C LYS A 268 16.86 -1.39 -7.20
N THR A 269 18.03 -1.62 -6.59
CA THR A 269 18.20 -1.64 -5.13
C THR A 269 17.89 -0.30 -4.46
N LEU A 270 18.23 0.82 -5.09
CA LEU A 270 17.91 2.15 -4.56
C LEU A 270 16.42 2.44 -4.67
N ASP A 271 15.78 2.05 -5.77
CA ASP A 271 14.33 2.18 -5.93
C ASP A 271 13.57 1.29 -4.94
N ASP A 272 14.00 0.05 -4.74
CA ASP A 272 13.44 -0.83 -3.72
C ASP A 272 13.56 -0.23 -2.31
N LEU A 273 14.70 0.40 -1.98
CA LEU A 273 14.90 1.06 -0.69
C LEU A 273 14.04 2.31 -0.51
N ARG A 274 13.85 3.12 -1.56
CA ARG A 274 12.90 4.26 -1.55
C ARG A 274 11.50 3.78 -1.24
N VAL A 275 11.03 2.76 -1.96
CA VAL A 275 9.69 2.19 -1.77
C VAL A 275 9.50 1.65 -0.36
N LEU A 276 10.50 0.97 0.19
CA LEU A 276 10.47 0.47 1.55
C LEU A 276 10.42 1.60 2.59
N LEU A 277 11.20 2.66 2.40
CA LEU A 277 11.23 3.81 3.31
C LEU A 277 9.90 4.57 3.26
N GLU A 278 9.39 4.89 2.08
CA GLU A 278 8.09 5.55 1.91
C GLU A 278 6.95 4.71 2.52
N GLY A 279 7.00 3.39 2.38
CA GLY A 279 6.06 2.47 3.01
C GLY A 279 6.10 2.54 4.54
N ALA A 280 7.30 2.56 5.12
CA ALA A 280 7.49 2.70 6.58
C ALA A 280 7.00 4.05 7.09
N GLU A 281 7.37 5.15 6.44
CA GLU A 281 6.96 6.52 6.81
C GLU A 281 5.44 6.72 6.72
N ASN A 282 4.82 6.22 5.65
CA ASN A 282 3.36 6.27 5.50
C ASN A 282 2.67 5.48 6.61
N ARG A 283 3.20 4.30 6.96
CA ARG A 283 2.66 3.50 8.06
C ARG A 283 2.78 4.22 9.39
N ILE A 284 3.94 4.81 9.69
CA ILE A 284 4.17 5.60 10.91
C ILE A 284 3.17 6.76 10.99
N LYS A 285 2.98 7.49 9.89
CA LYS A 285 2.03 8.60 9.81
C LYS A 285 0.58 8.16 10.08
N THR A 286 0.16 7.04 9.49
CA THR A 286 -1.18 6.47 9.70
C THR A 286 -1.36 6.02 11.16
N GLU A 287 -0.41 5.29 11.72
CA GLU A 287 -0.52 4.79 13.11
C GLU A 287 -0.41 5.92 14.13
N ARG A 288 0.39 6.95 13.89
CA ARG A 288 0.40 8.18 14.71
C ARG A 288 -0.97 8.84 14.73
N LYS A 289 -1.65 8.93 13.58
CA LYS A 289 -3.02 9.46 13.52
C LYS A 289 -3.95 8.61 14.38
N HIS A 290 -3.92 7.28 14.23
CA HIS A 290 -4.73 6.38 15.04
C HIS A 290 -4.44 6.50 16.54
N TYR A 291 -3.17 6.72 16.92
CA TYR A 291 -2.77 6.90 18.31
C TYR A 291 -3.36 8.19 18.88
N ASN A 292 -3.21 9.30 18.15
CA ASN A 292 -3.77 10.59 18.55
C ASN A 292 -5.30 10.58 18.62
N ASP A 293 -5.95 9.85 17.73
CA ASP A 293 -7.40 9.66 17.72
C ASP A 293 -7.85 8.80 18.92
N ALA A 294 -7.09 7.75 19.27
CA ALA A 294 -7.35 6.91 20.44
C ALA A 294 -7.21 7.71 21.74
N ILE A 295 -6.16 8.53 21.90
CA ILE A 295 -6.00 9.41 23.06
C ILE A 295 -7.16 10.39 23.18
N THR A 296 -7.52 11.05 22.07
CA THR A 296 -8.58 12.09 22.05
C THR A 296 -9.94 11.50 22.37
N THR A 297 -10.26 10.35 21.78
CA THR A 297 -11.56 9.69 21.94
C THR A 297 -11.74 9.13 23.36
N ASN A 298 -10.64 8.71 24.00
CA ASN A 298 -10.67 8.08 25.31
C ASN A 298 -10.39 9.06 26.47
N GLY A 299 -10.14 10.35 26.19
CA GLY A 299 -9.88 11.36 27.22
C GLY A 299 -8.64 11.07 28.08
N LEU A 300 -7.69 10.31 27.54
CA LEU A 300 -6.50 9.87 28.27
C LEU A 300 -5.55 11.05 28.48
N LYS A 301 -4.89 11.07 29.64
CA LYS A 301 -3.87 12.09 30.00
C LYS A 301 -2.48 11.79 29.40
N THR A 302 -2.41 10.95 28.38
CA THR A 302 -1.19 10.69 27.62
C THR A 302 -0.96 11.78 26.59
N GLU A 303 0.31 12.07 26.30
CA GLU A 303 0.68 13.12 25.35
C GLU A 303 0.50 12.62 23.91
N LYS A 304 0.00 13.52 23.04
CA LYS A 304 -0.12 13.26 21.60
C LYS A 304 1.26 13.28 20.93
N LEU A 305 1.39 12.47 19.88
CA LEU A 305 2.56 12.41 18.99
C LEU A 305 2.43 13.44 17.86
#